data_AF-A0A957SXS6-F1
#
_entry.id   AF-A0A957SXS6-F1
#
_cell.length_a   1.000
_cell.length_b   1.000
_cell.length_c   1.000
_cell.angle_alpha   90.00
_cell.angle_beta   90.00
_cell.angle_gamma   90.00
#
_symmetry.space_group_name_H-M   'P 1'
#
loop_
_entity.id
_entity.type
_entity.pdbx_description
1 polymer ?
#
loop_
_entity_poly.entity_id
_entity_poly.type
_entity_poly.pdbx_seq_one_letter_code
_entity_poly.pdbx_strand_id
1 'polypeptide(L)'
;MHRVPRVERLSIKLLLAVGLFMLLLLVTVVTAVNLGLTRLQSNTAGLSTTALTQQRRADLQEQARLEATISNNRLARAANLTRIAADYLVAATDRAQQSGWNADYLQTYPQDNLRYDANPNRITDLVIPSYVTLDDTQRQRLAQSALLDNLFPALLQQAPEAIAIYHQEVTMVFRYYPAINVVQYLAGSPGLAPANANYLVEDSPAAPRNNPQRLTVWDPPYADNAGQGLLITANTPVYVNDEYQGIIAIDLSLARLVDQLQHIQPTPGSYAFIVDEDGRLVAAAAAGLSRLLGQRDTGQNDTGQASQGDTENLTNILGT
;
A
#
# COMPACT_ATOMS: atom_id res chain seq x y z
N MET A 1 -79.72 28.11 -71.05
CA MET A 1 -78.35 27.55 -70.92
C MET A 1 -77.35 28.70 -70.78
N HIS A 2 -76.97 29.06 -69.55
CA HIS A 2 -75.96 30.10 -69.28
C HIS A 2 -74.56 29.45 -69.30
N ARG A 3 -73.72 29.81 -70.30
CA ARG A 3 -72.31 29.41 -70.34
C ARG A 3 -71.52 30.32 -69.40
N VAL A 4 -71.10 29.80 -68.25
CA VAL A 4 -70.10 30.44 -67.38
C VAL A 4 -68.81 30.66 -68.18
N PRO A 5 -68.19 31.85 -68.16
CA PRO A 5 -67.03 32.16 -68.99
C PRO A 5 -65.82 31.32 -68.55
N ARG A 6 -65.17 30.65 -69.52
CA ARG A 6 -64.02 29.75 -69.30
C ARG A 6 -62.81 30.42 -68.61
N VAL A 7 -62.74 31.75 -68.60
CA VAL A 7 -61.61 32.54 -68.09
C VAL A 7 -61.57 32.56 -66.55
N GLU A 8 -62.71 32.72 -65.85
CA GLU A 8 -62.75 32.70 -64.38
C GLU A 8 -62.33 31.35 -63.77
N ARG A 9 -62.64 30.24 -64.48
CA ARG A 9 -62.24 28.89 -64.05
C ARG A 9 -60.73 28.66 -64.18
N LEU A 10 -60.04 29.38 -65.07
CA LEU A 10 -58.59 29.25 -65.25
C LEU A 10 -57.83 30.03 -64.15
N SER A 11 -58.30 31.24 -63.82
CA SER A 11 -57.74 32.07 -62.76
C SER A 11 -57.80 31.40 -61.38
N ILE A 12 -58.94 30.77 -61.06
CA ILE A 12 -59.12 30.03 -59.81
C ILE A 12 -58.21 28.80 -59.75
N LYS A 13 -58.06 28.06 -60.86
CA LYS A 13 -57.14 26.91 -60.94
C LYS A 13 -55.68 27.32 -60.77
N LEU A 14 -55.28 28.48 -61.32
CA LEU A 14 -53.93 29.01 -61.20
C LEU A 14 -53.62 29.48 -59.76
N LEU A 15 -54.56 30.20 -59.13
CA LEU A 15 -54.46 30.60 -57.72
C LEU A 15 -54.38 29.39 -56.79
N LEU A 16 -55.20 28.36 -57.03
CA LEU A 16 -55.14 27.11 -56.28
C LEU A 16 -53.81 26.37 -56.51
N ALA A 17 -53.28 26.36 -57.74
CA ALA A 17 -52.01 25.72 -58.05
C ALA A 17 -50.82 26.44 -57.39
N VAL A 18 -50.79 27.77 -57.42
CA VAL A 18 -49.76 28.59 -56.76
C VAL A 18 -49.87 28.46 -55.24
N GLY A 19 -51.09 28.47 -54.69
CA GLY A 19 -51.34 28.25 -53.27
C GLY A 19 -50.89 26.85 -52.82
N LEU A 20 -51.19 25.82 -53.59
CA LEU A 20 -50.75 24.45 -53.33
C LEU A 20 -49.22 24.33 -53.43
N PHE A 21 -48.60 24.96 -54.41
CA PHE A 21 -47.15 24.99 -54.57
C PHE A 21 -46.46 25.70 -53.40
N MET A 22 -46.97 26.86 -52.98
CA MET A 22 -46.47 27.59 -51.80
C MET A 22 -46.63 26.76 -50.53
N LEU A 23 -47.75 26.04 -50.37
CA LEU A 23 -48.00 25.18 -49.23
C LEU A 23 -47.05 23.97 -49.22
N LEU A 24 -46.83 23.33 -50.37
CA LEU A 24 -45.85 22.26 -50.54
C LEU A 24 -44.44 22.75 -50.24
N LEU A 25 -44.07 23.94 -50.72
CA LEU A 25 -42.77 24.55 -50.44
C LEU A 25 -42.60 24.78 -48.93
N LEU A 26 -43.61 25.35 -48.27
CA LEU A 26 -43.61 25.60 -46.83
C LEU A 26 -43.45 24.30 -46.04
N VAL A 27 -44.24 23.27 -46.38
CA VAL A 27 -44.13 21.93 -45.75
C VAL A 27 -42.73 21.37 -45.95
N THR A 28 -42.18 21.47 -47.16
CA THR A 28 -40.84 20.94 -47.46
C THR A 28 -39.76 21.65 -46.64
N VAL A 29 -39.82 22.98 -46.55
CA VAL A 29 -38.87 23.79 -45.76
C VAL A 29 -38.98 23.46 -44.28
N VAL A 30 -40.20 23.43 -43.72
CA VAL A 30 -40.42 23.08 -42.30
C VAL A 30 -39.91 21.67 -42.00
N THR A 31 -40.18 20.71 -42.89
CA THR A 31 -39.72 19.32 -42.74
C THR A 31 -38.19 19.24 -42.81
N ALA A 32 -37.55 19.93 -43.75
CA ALA A 32 -36.11 19.97 -43.90
C ALA A 32 -35.41 20.62 -42.69
N VAL A 33 -35.96 21.72 -42.17
CA VAL A 33 -35.46 22.39 -40.96
C VAL A 33 -35.61 21.50 -39.73
N ASN A 34 -36.77 20.86 -39.54
CA ASN A 34 -36.99 19.95 -38.40
C ASN A 34 -36.08 18.71 -38.46
N LEU A 35 -35.88 18.13 -39.64
CA LEU A 35 -34.93 17.02 -39.86
C LEU A 35 -33.48 17.46 -39.64
N GLY A 36 -33.11 18.67 -40.08
CA GLY A 36 -31.79 19.24 -39.85
C GLY A 36 -31.51 19.47 -38.36
N LEU A 37 -32.45 20.06 -37.64
CA LEU A 37 -32.35 20.31 -36.20
C LEU A 37 -32.26 19.02 -35.38
N THR A 38 -33.09 18.02 -35.69
CA THR A 38 -33.05 16.71 -35.00
C THR A 38 -31.74 15.96 -35.26
N ARG A 39 -31.22 15.99 -36.50
CA ARG A 39 -29.89 15.41 -36.82
C ARG A 39 -28.74 16.14 -36.13
N LEU A 40 -28.82 17.47 -36.01
CA LEU A 40 -27.82 18.26 -35.28
C LEU A 40 -27.87 17.92 -33.79
N GLN A 41 -29.05 17.97 -33.16
CA GLN A 41 -29.21 17.64 -31.75
C GLN A 41 -28.73 16.23 -31.40
N SER A 42 -29.03 15.23 -32.23
CA SER A 42 -28.58 13.84 -32.00
C SER A 42 -27.07 13.67 -32.18
N ASN A 43 -26.48 14.27 -33.21
CA ASN A 43 -25.05 14.18 -33.47
C ASN A 43 -24.22 14.95 -32.43
N THR A 44 -24.64 16.16 -32.04
CA THR A 44 -23.91 16.95 -31.04
C THR A 44 -24.03 16.34 -29.65
N ALA A 45 -25.19 15.78 -29.26
CA ALA A 45 -25.35 15.09 -27.98
C ALA A 45 -24.54 13.79 -27.91
N GLY A 46 -24.50 12.99 -28.98
CA GLY A 46 -23.70 11.75 -29.04
C GLY A 46 -22.19 11.99 -29.04
N LEU A 47 -21.73 12.99 -29.81
CA LEU A 47 -20.32 13.39 -29.82
C LEU A 47 -19.89 13.99 -28.47
N SER A 48 -20.73 14.82 -27.84
CA SER A 48 -20.44 15.41 -26.53
C SER A 48 -20.40 14.36 -25.43
N THR A 49 -21.34 13.42 -25.39
CA THR A 49 -21.35 12.35 -24.37
C THR A 49 -20.15 11.41 -24.50
N THR A 50 -19.78 11.05 -25.73
CA THR A 50 -18.61 10.20 -26.00
C THR A 50 -17.32 10.94 -25.62
N ALA A 51 -17.16 12.19 -26.07
CA ALA A 51 -16.00 13.01 -25.74
C ALA A 51 -15.87 13.25 -24.23
N LEU A 52 -16.97 13.59 -23.53
CA LEU A 52 -16.98 13.76 -22.08
C LEU A 52 -16.70 12.47 -21.31
N THR A 53 -17.13 11.32 -21.83
CA THR A 53 -16.82 10.02 -21.23
C THR A 53 -15.34 9.66 -21.41
N GLN A 54 -14.80 9.91 -22.61
CA GLN A 54 -13.40 9.68 -22.92
C GLN A 54 -12.49 10.61 -22.10
N GLN A 55 -12.85 11.89 -22.00
CA GLN A 55 -12.15 12.87 -21.17
C GLN A 55 -12.17 12.45 -19.69
N ARG A 56 -13.34 12.13 -19.13
CA ARG A 56 -13.43 11.65 -17.74
C ARG A 56 -12.59 10.39 -17.49
N ARG A 57 -12.57 9.44 -18.43
CA ARG A 57 -11.72 8.24 -18.30
C ARG A 57 -10.23 8.60 -18.29
N ALA A 58 -9.81 9.50 -19.17
CA ALA A 58 -8.42 9.97 -19.20
C ALA A 58 -8.05 10.67 -17.88
N ASP A 59 -8.90 11.55 -17.38
CA ASP A 59 -8.68 12.26 -16.12
C ASP A 59 -8.58 11.30 -14.92
N LEU A 60 -9.47 10.28 -14.85
CA LEU A 60 -9.42 9.28 -13.79
C LEU A 60 -8.17 8.39 -13.87
N GLN A 61 -7.75 8.01 -15.07
CA GLN A 61 -6.51 7.26 -15.26
C GLN A 61 -5.30 8.06 -14.82
N GLU A 62 -5.28 9.36 -15.12
CA GLU A 62 -4.20 10.24 -14.71
C GLU A 62 -4.17 10.43 -13.19
N GLN A 63 -5.32 10.69 -12.56
CA GLN A 63 -5.41 10.74 -11.11
C GLN A 63 -4.96 9.44 -10.45
N ALA A 64 -5.39 8.29 -10.97
CA ALA A 64 -4.96 6.99 -10.46
C ALA A 64 -3.43 6.81 -10.57
N ARG A 65 -2.81 7.25 -11.67
CA ARG A 65 -1.35 7.21 -11.83
C ARG A 65 -0.63 8.12 -10.86
N LEU A 66 -1.16 9.32 -10.61
CA LEU A 66 -0.59 10.27 -9.65
C LEU A 66 -0.63 9.69 -8.24
N GLU A 67 -1.78 9.16 -7.82
CA GLU A 67 -1.95 8.53 -6.50
C GLU A 67 -1.08 7.29 -6.32
N ALA A 68 -0.96 6.46 -7.37
CA ALA A 68 -0.05 5.32 -7.38
C ALA A 68 1.41 5.78 -7.25
N THR A 69 1.81 6.85 -7.94
CA THR A 69 3.16 7.41 -7.85
C THR A 69 3.46 7.92 -6.45
N ILE A 70 2.52 8.63 -5.83
CA ILE A 70 2.64 9.13 -4.45
C ILE A 70 2.78 7.95 -3.47
N SER A 71 1.92 6.94 -3.61
CA SER A 71 1.93 5.74 -2.75
C SER A 71 3.22 4.94 -2.90
N ASN A 72 3.67 4.72 -4.14
CA ASN A 72 4.93 4.04 -4.43
C ASN A 72 6.14 4.80 -3.86
N ASN A 73 6.14 6.14 -3.93
CA ASN A 73 7.20 6.94 -3.35
C ASN A 73 7.24 6.87 -1.82
N ARG A 74 6.11 6.66 -1.14
CA ARG A 74 6.07 6.45 0.32
C ARG A 74 6.67 5.09 0.67
N LEU A 75 6.24 4.01 0.03
CA LEU A 75 6.81 2.68 0.24
C LEU A 75 8.31 2.64 -0.10
N ALA A 76 8.70 3.22 -1.24
CA ALA A 76 10.10 3.34 -1.64
C ALA A 76 10.92 4.16 -0.64
N ARG A 77 10.33 5.15 0.03
CA ARG A 77 11.00 5.88 1.12
C ARG A 77 11.29 4.94 2.28
N ALA A 78 10.31 4.17 2.77
CA ALA A 78 10.52 3.20 3.84
C ALA A 78 11.65 2.20 3.50
N ALA A 79 11.61 1.61 2.30
CA ALA A 79 12.67 0.73 1.80
C ALA A 79 14.05 1.42 1.74
N ASN A 80 14.10 2.69 1.32
CA ASN A 80 15.35 3.45 1.31
C ASN A 80 15.91 3.73 2.72
N LEU A 81 15.05 3.91 3.73
CA LEU A 81 15.48 4.14 5.10
C LEU A 81 16.20 2.91 5.67
N THR A 82 15.74 1.69 5.36
CA THR A 82 16.44 0.46 5.79
C THR A 82 17.78 0.32 5.11
N ARG A 83 17.90 0.69 3.83
CA ARG A 83 19.18 0.75 3.13
C ARG A 83 20.16 1.74 3.74
N ILE A 84 19.71 2.94 4.09
CA ILE A 84 20.56 3.94 4.76
C ILE A 84 21.09 3.39 6.10
N ALA A 85 20.23 2.73 6.88
CA ALA A 85 20.65 2.10 8.12
C ALA A 85 21.60 0.91 7.93
N ALA A 86 21.38 0.09 6.90
CA ALA A 86 22.26 -1.03 6.57
C ALA A 86 23.66 -0.54 6.16
N ASP A 87 23.71 0.45 5.26
CA ASP A 87 24.96 1.08 4.81
C ASP A 87 25.71 1.72 5.99
N TYR A 88 24.97 2.41 6.88
CA TYR A 88 25.54 3.00 8.09
C TYR A 88 26.13 1.94 9.03
N LEU A 89 25.42 0.83 9.26
CA LEU A 89 25.89 -0.26 10.11
C LEU A 89 27.21 -0.84 9.56
N VAL A 90 27.27 -1.15 8.27
CA VAL A 90 28.47 -1.68 7.60
C VAL A 90 29.62 -0.68 7.66
N ALA A 91 29.36 0.60 7.38
CA ALA A 91 30.36 1.66 7.45
C ALA A 91 30.88 1.95 8.87
N ALA A 92 30.23 1.41 9.89
CA ALA A 92 30.56 1.62 11.29
C ALA A 92 31.28 0.43 11.95
N THR A 93 31.72 -0.57 11.17
CA THR A 93 32.38 -1.80 11.67
C THR A 93 33.57 -1.52 12.61
N ASP A 94 34.38 -0.52 12.31
CA ASP A 94 35.55 -0.16 13.13
C ASP A 94 35.23 0.82 14.27
N ARG A 95 33.97 1.23 14.42
CA ARG A 95 33.53 2.25 15.40
C ARG A 95 32.75 1.66 16.57
N ALA A 96 32.69 0.34 16.72
CA ALA A 96 31.94 -0.33 17.78
C ALA A 96 32.23 0.23 19.19
N GLN A 97 33.48 0.61 19.47
CA GLN A 97 33.91 1.20 20.75
C GLN A 97 33.29 2.58 21.05
N GLN A 98 32.73 3.26 20.05
CA GLN A 98 32.12 4.58 20.17
C GLN A 98 30.63 4.53 20.55
N SER A 99 30.02 3.34 20.59
CA SER A 99 28.58 3.22 20.85
C SER A 99 28.18 3.48 22.30
N GLY A 100 29.13 3.33 23.23
CA GLY A 100 28.83 3.41 24.67
C GLY A 100 27.96 2.25 25.18
N TRP A 101 27.73 1.21 24.37
CA TRP A 101 26.98 0.03 24.79
C TRP A 101 27.73 -0.70 25.91
N ASN A 102 27.00 -1.03 26.99
CA ASN A 102 27.55 -1.73 28.14
C ASN A 102 26.80 -3.05 28.38
N ALA A 103 27.55 -4.16 28.30
CA ALA A 103 27.04 -5.50 28.54
C ALA A 103 26.59 -5.75 29.99
N ASP A 104 27.00 -4.92 30.96
CA ASP A 104 26.60 -5.06 32.37
C ASP A 104 25.09 -4.88 32.59
N TYR A 105 24.39 -4.24 31.65
CA TYR A 105 22.94 -4.10 31.68
C TYR A 105 22.19 -5.35 31.17
N LEU A 106 22.90 -6.35 30.64
CA LEU A 106 22.25 -7.56 30.16
C LEU A 106 21.66 -8.36 31.33
N GLN A 107 20.37 -8.67 31.23
CA GLN A 107 19.66 -9.56 32.14
C GLN A 107 19.07 -10.74 31.39
N THR A 108 18.76 -11.81 32.12
CA THR A 108 18.11 -13.00 31.57
C THR A 108 16.61 -12.90 31.72
N TYR A 109 15.88 -13.08 30.63
CA TYR A 109 14.45 -13.28 30.61
C TYR A 109 14.13 -14.77 30.91
N PRO A 110 13.19 -15.09 31.84
CA PRO A 110 12.99 -16.46 32.30
C PRO A 110 12.57 -17.44 31.20
N GLN A 111 11.79 -16.99 30.23
CA GLN A 111 11.37 -17.81 29.10
C GLN A 111 12.50 -17.91 28.08
N ASP A 112 12.83 -19.15 27.68
CA ASP A 112 13.91 -19.50 26.73
C ASP A 112 15.33 -19.05 27.12
N ASN A 113 15.51 -18.52 28.34
CA ASN A 113 16.74 -17.92 28.84
C ASN A 113 17.31 -16.83 27.92
N LEU A 114 16.44 -16.09 27.21
CA LEU A 114 16.86 -14.96 26.37
C LEU A 114 17.61 -13.94 27.22
N ARG A 115 18.58 -13.24 26.63
CA ARG A 115 19.18 -12.07 27.27
C ARG A 115 18.62 -10.81 26.66
N TYR A 116 18.41 -9.78 27.46
CA TYR A 116 17.95 -8.49 26.99
C TYR A 116 18.67 -7.34 27.67
N ASP A 117 18.72 -6.18 27.02
CA ASP A 117 19.26 -4.96 27.64
C ASP A 117 18.24 -4.36 28.61
N ALA A 118 18.56 -4.42 29.91
CA ALA A 118 17.72 -3.90 30.98
C ALA A 118 18.04 -2.44 31.36
N ASN A 119 18.89 -1.75 30.58
CA ASN A 119 19.17 -0.33 30.79
C ASN A 119 17.85 0.48 30.74
N PRO A 120 17.49 1.22 31.80
CA PRO A 120 16.25 2.00 31.82
C PRO A 120 16.27 3.20 30.85
N ASN A 121 17.45 3.62 30.39
CA ASN A 121 17.61 4.75 29.48
C ASN A 121 17.78 4.32 28.01
N ARG A 122 17.65 3.03 27.70
CA ARG A 122 17.78 2.54 26.33
C ARG A 122 16.64 3.08 25.47
N ILE A 123 16.94 3.37 24.21
CA ILE A 123 15.93 3.76 23.21
C ILE A 123 15.64 2.63 22.23
N THR A 124 16.55 1.65 22.13
CA THR A 124 16.33 0.38 21.43
C THR A 124 16.26 -0.76 22.44
N ASP A 125 15.39 -1.73 22.18
CA ASP A 125 15.48 -3.02 22.86
C ASP A 125 16.55 -3.88 22.19
N LEU A 126 17.23 -4.69 22.99
CA LEU A 126 18.15 -5.71 22.52
C LEU A 126 17.65 -7.07 23.03
N VAL A 127 17.55 -8.07 22.15
CA VAL A 127 17.22 -9.45 22.50
C VAL A 127 18.27 -10.37 21.91
N ILE A 128 18.83 -11.25 22.73
CA ILE A 128 19.91 -12.17 22.38
C ILE A 128 19.46 -13.59 22.77
N PRO A 129 19.35 -14.52 21.80
CA PRO A 129 19.02 -15.91 22.12
C PRO A 129 20.04 -16.55 23.06
N SER A 130 19.58 -17.51 23.87
CA SER A 130 20.43 -18.17 24.87
C SER A 130 21.60 -18.96 24.27
N TYR A 131 21.42 -19.47 23.04
CA TYR A 131 22.44 -20.22 22.29
C TYR A 131 23.54 -19.33 21.69
N VAL A 132 23.35 -18.00 21.65
CA VAL A 132 24.39 -17.08 21.19
C VAL A 132 25.44 -16.93 22.29
N THR A 133 26.69 -17.21 21.92
CA THR A 133 27.85 -17.06 22.81
C THR A 133 28.35 -15.61 22.78
N LEU A 134 28.57 -15.01 23.95
CA LEU A 134 29.04 -13.63 24.09
C LEU A 134 30.58 -13.56 24.17
N ASP A 135 31.24 -14.06 23.12
CA ASP A 135 32.68 -13.85 22.91
C ASP A 135 33.01 -12.40 22.48
N ASP A 136 34.29 -12.08 22.32
CA ASP A 136 34.72 -10.72 21.97
C ASP A 136 34.15 -10.28 20.60
N THR A 137 34.03 -11.20 19.66
CA THR A 137 33.46 -10.95 18.32
C THR A 137 31.99 -10.56 18.43
N GLN A 138 31.18 -11.34 19.14
CA GLN A 138 29.76 -11.03 19.31
C GLN A 138 29.59 -9.74 20.11
N ARG A 139 30.40 -9.49 21.15
CA ARG A 139 30.36 -8.22 21.89
C ARG A 139 30.67 -7.02 20.99
N GLN A 140 31.62 -7.16 20.07
CA GLN A 140 31.91 -6.12 19.08
C GLN A 140 30.73 -5.90 18.14
N ARG A 141 30.05 -6.95 17.66
CA ARG A 141 28.83 -6.83 16.82
C ARG A 141 27.66 -6.18 17.56
N LEU A 142 27.45 -6.54 18.82
CA LEU A 142 26.44 -5.92 19.69
C LEU A 142 26.72 -4.43 19.92
N ALA A 143 27.99 -4.08 20.16
CA ALA A 143 28.42 -2.70 20.31
C ALA A 143 28.34 -1.93 18.98
N GLN A 144 28.63 -2.55 17.84
CA GLN A 144 28.48 -1.95 16.52
C GLN A 144 26.99 -1.66 16.23
N SER A 145 26.10 -2.63 16.46
CA SER A 145 24.66 -2.42 16.22
C SER A 145 24.07 -1.34 17.11
N ALA A 146 24.61 -1.11 18.32
CA ALA A 146 24.18 -0.01 19.19
C ALA A 146 24.41 1.38 18.57
N LEU A 147 25.27 1.52 17.56
CA LEU A 147 25.40 2.79 16.83
C LEU A 147 24.13 3.16 16.05
N LEU A 148 23.24 2.20 15.78
CA LEU A 148 21.95 2.43 15.13
C LEU A 148 21.01 3.27 16.00
N ASP A 149 21.22 3.32 17.32
CA ASP A 149 20.49 4.19 18.25
C ASP A 149 20.59 5.67 17.82
N ASN A 150 21.70 6.08 17.20
CA ASN A 150 21.89 7.44 16.69
C ASN A 150 21.06 7.76 15.45
N LEU A 151 20.56 6.74 14.74
CA LEU A 151 19.99 6.87 13.40
C LEU A 151 18.51 6.47 13.36
N PHE A 152 18.14 5.39 14.04
CA PHE A 152 16.79 4.83 14.04
C PHE A 152 15.69 5.84 14.39
N PRO A 153 15.81 6.69 15.42
CA PRO A 153 14.79 7.71 15.71
C PRO A 153 14.56 8.67 14.53
N ALA A 154 15.64 9.15 13.93
CA ALA A 154 15.57 10.11 12.82
C ALA A 154 15.02 9.47 11.55
N LEU A 155 15.38 8.21 11.27
CA LEU A 155 14.85 7.47 10.12
C LEU A 155 13.36 7.15 10.28
N LEU A 156 12.95 6.61 11.43
CA LEU A 156 11.55 6.21 11.64
C LEU A 156 10.60 7.40 11.49
N GLN A 157 11.02 8.60 11.93
CA GLN A 157 10.25 9.85 11.77
C GLN A 157 10.00 10.26 10.30
N GLN A 158 10.78 9.75 9.34
CA GLN A 158 10.61 10.08 7.91
C GLN A 158 9.49 9.28 7.23
N ALA A 159 8.97 8.24 7.89
CA ALA A 159 7.93 7.34 7.37
C ALA A 159 6.73 7.30 8.35
N PRO A 160 5.67 8.10 8.14
CA PRO A 160 4.52 8.18 9.05
C PRO A 160 3.79 6.84 9.28
N GLU A 161 3.81 5.96 8.28
CA GLU A 161 3.26 4.61 8.35
C GLU A 161 4.13 3.63 9.16
N ALA A 162 5.40 3.97 9.40
CA ALA A 162 6.32 3.09 10.11
C ALA A 162 6.04 3.06 11.62
N ILE A 163 6.14 1.87 12.19
CA ILE A 163 5.92 1.62 13.61
C ILE A 163 7.18 1.15 14.32
N ALA A 164 8.08 0.49 13.57
CA ALA A 164 9.37 0.06 14.08
C ALA A 164 10.43 0.00 12.98
N ILE A 165 11.69 0.13 13.39
CA ILE A 165 12.87 -0.17 12.58
C ILE A 165 13.83 -0.99 13.44
N TYR A 166 14.38 -2.07 12.89
CA TYR A 166 15.21 -2.99 13.66
C TYR A 166 16.32 -3.62 12.83
N HIS A 167 17.35 -4.06 13.54
CA HIS A 167 18.39 -4.94 13.03
C HIS A 167 18.15 -6.34 13.56
N GLN A 168 18.23 -7.34 12.68
CA GLN A 168 18.17 -8.75 13.03
C GLN A 168 19.39 -9.47 12.45
N GLU A 169 20.20 -10.07 13.31
CA GLU A 169 21.33 -10.92 12.90
C GLU A 169 20.85 -12.30 12.41
N VAL A 170 21.70 -12.99 11.64
CA VAL A 170 21.47 -14.40 11.24
C VAL A 170 21.26 -15.34 12.44
N THR A 171 21.83 -15.00 13.60
CA THR A 171 21.68 -15.72 14.87
C THR A 171 20.48 -15.25 15.68
N MET A 172 19.53 -14.53 15.07
CA MET A 172 18.32 -13.99 15.71
C MET A 172 18.59 -13.05 16.88
N VAL A 173 19.72 -12.34 16.86
CA VAL A 173 19.92 -11.19 17.76
C VAL A 173 19.15 -10.01 17.19
N PHE A 174 18.24 -9.43 17.97
CA PHE A 174 17.40 -8.30 17.57
C PHE A 174 17.81 -7.03 18.28
N ARG A 175 17.96 -5.93 17.54
CA ARG A 175 17.98 -4.57 18.08
C ARG A 175 16.81 -3.78 17.51
N TYR A 176 15.85 -3.41 18.34
CA TYR A 176 14.52 -2.95 17.93
C TYR A 176 14.22 -1.54 18.43
N TYR A 177 13.83 -0.63 17.53
CA TYR A 177 13.35 0.72 17.86
C TYR A 177 11.87 0.87 17.47
N PRO A 178 11.01 1.46 18.32
CA PRO A 178 11.31 2.00 19.65
C PRO A 178 11.42 0.92 20.74
N ALA A 179 12.08 1.22 21.86
CA ALA A 179 12.08 0.35 23.03
C ALA A 179 10.66 0.20 23.60
N ILE A 180 10.11 -1.01 23.51
CA ILE A 180 8.77 -1.40 23.99
C ILE A 180 8.82 -2.60 24.94
N ASN A 181 10.02 -3.02 25.36
CA ASN A 181 10.29 -4.31 25.99
C ASN A 181 9.96 -5.49 25.07
N VAL A 182 10.45 -5.44 23.82
CA VAL A 182 10.16 -6.42 22.76
C VAL A 182 10.41 -7.88 23.17
N VAL A 183 11.31 -8.12 24.13
CA VAL A 183 11.57 -9.45 24.72
C VAL A 183 10.29 -10.12 25.27
N GLN A 184 9.33 -9.35 25.80
CA GLN A 184 8.07 -9.87 26.34
C GLN A 184 7.16 -10.44 25.25
N TYR A 185 7.32 -9.98 24.01
CA TYR A 185 6.52 -10.39 22.86
C TYR A 185 7.23 -11.46 22.03
N LEU A 186 8.56 -11.41 21.98
CA LEU A 186 9.37 -12.34 21.22
C LEU A 186 9.66 -13.65 21.97
N ALA A 187 9.56 -13.66 23.30
CA ALA A 187 9.72 -14.89 24.06
C ALA A 187 8.74 -15.99 23.60
N GLY A 188 9.24 -17.21 23.36
CA GLY A 188 8.48 -18.30 22.77
C GLY A 188 8.32 -18.26 21.26
N SER A 189 8.80 -17.23 20.57
CA SER A 189 8.76 -17.17 19.10
C SER A 189 9.74 -18.17 18.47
N PRO A 190 9.43 -18.73 17.28
CA PRO A 190 10.36 -19.58 16.53
C PRO A 190 11.72 -18.91 16.31
N GLY A 191 12.81 -19.68 16.32
CA GLY A 191 14.17 -19.17 16.15
C GLY A 191 14.84 -18.59 17.41
N LEU A 192 14.08 -18.21 18.44
CA LEU A 192 14.66 -17.61 19.66
C LEU A 192 14.97 -18.63 20.77
N ALA A 193 14.26 -19.76 20.80
CA ALA A 193 14.57 -20.87 21.69
C ALA A 193 15.58 -21.84 21.05
N PRO A 194 16.53 -22.44 21.80
CA PRO A 194 17.49 -23.42 21.27
C PRO A 194 16.82 -24.62 20.59
N ALA A 195 15.66 -25.06 21.09
CA ALA A 195 14.88 -26.15 20.50
C ALA A 195 14.27 -25.80 19.13
N ASN A 196 14.16 -24.50 18.81
CA ASN A 196 13.57 -23.95 17.59
C ASN A 196 14.61 -23.19 16.74
N ALA A 197 15.91 -23.38 16.98
CA ALA A 197 16.99 -22.70 16.26
C ALA A 197 17.05 -23.07 14.75
N ASN A 198 16.28 -24.08 14.32
CA ASN A 198 16.11 -24.44 12.91
C ASN A 198 15.15 -23.51 12.16
N TYR A 199 14.70 -22.40 12.73
CA TYR A 199 14.10 -21.33 11.92
C TYR A 199 15.22 -20.75 11.05
N LEU A 200 15.27 -21.22 9.81
CA LEU A 200 16.33 -20.83 8.88
C LEU A 200 16.04 -19.39 8.44
N VAL A 201 16.78 -18.43 9.03
CA VAL A 201 16.90 -17.09 8.46
C VAL A 201 17.29 -17.18 6.97
N GLU A 202 17.90 -18.29 6.54
CA GLU A 202 18.21 -18.60 5.15
C GLU A 202 17.00 -18.79 4.22
N ASP A 203 15.81 -19.05 4.76
CA ASP A 203 14.58 -19.20 3.98
C ASP A 203 13.78 -17.88 3.89
N SER A 204 14.22 -16.82 4.57
CA SER A 204 13.65 -15.47 4.44
C SER A 204 13.76 -14.96 3.00
N PRO A 205 12.82 -14.14 2.50
CA PRO A 205 12.94 -13.47 1.21
C PRO A 205 14.24 -12.67 1.05
N ALA A 206 14.77 -12.11 2.14
CA ALA A 206 16.00 -11.30 2.11
C ALA A 206 17.28 -12.13 2.08
N ALA A 207 17.19 -13.44 2.34
CA ALA A 207 18.33 -14.32 2.46
C ALA A 207 19.07 -14.54 1.13
N PRO A 208 20.39 -14.85 1.15
CA PRO A 208 21.21 -14.94 -0.06
C PRO A 208 20.67 -15.89 -1.15
N ARG A 209 20.04 -17.00 -0.75
CA ARG A 209 19.49 -18.00 -1.66
C ARG A 209 18.30 -17.45 -2.46
N ASN A 210 17.45 -16.67 -1.81
CA ASN A 210 16.22 -16.11 -2.38
C ASN A 210 16.45 -14.72 -2.99
N ASN A 211 17.50 -14.02 -2.56
CA ASN A 211 17.86 -12.66 -2.97
C ASN A 211 19.35 -12.56 -3.34
N PRO A 212 19.79 -13.22 -4.43
CA PRO A 212 21.18 -13.18 -4.88
C PRO A 212 21.63 -11.77 -5.32
N GLN A 213 20.66 -10.89 -5.63
CA GLN A 213 20.89 -9.51 -6.01
C GLN A 213 21.10 -8.58 -4.80
N ARG A 214 20.89 -9.07 -3.58
CA ARG A 214 21.04 -8.32 -2.32
C ARG A 214 20.16 -7.06 -2.27
N LEU A 215 18.97 -7.12 -2.86
CA LEU A 215 18.03 -6.00 -2.92
C LEU A 215 17.21 -5.89 -1.63
N THR A 216 16.64 -4.70 -1.40
CA THR A 216 15.55 -4.58 -0.42
C THR A 216 14.33 -5.35 -0.93
N VAL A 217 13.77 -6.21 -0.10
CA VAL A 217 12.59 -7.04 -0.41
C VAL A 217 11.47 -6.78 0.58
N TRP A 218 10.22 -7.04 0.19
CA TRP A 218 9.06 -6.85 1.05
C TRP A 218 8.49 -8.18 1.51
N ASP A 219 8.21 -8.30 2.80
CA ASP A 219 7.36 -9.37 3.30
C ASP A 219 5.88 -9.02 3.03
N PRO A 220 5.06 -10.00 2.64
CA PRO A 220 3.63 -9.80 2.47
C PRO A 220 2.95 -9.46 3.80
N PRO A 221 1.68 -9.00 3.81
CA PRO A 221 0.98 -8.69 5.04
C PRO A 221 0.98 -9.83 6.06
N TYR A 222 1.40 -9.57 7.29
CA TYR A 222 1.38 -10.54 8.39
C TYR A 222 0.98 -9.89 9.73
N ALA A 223 0.60 -10.72 10.70
CA ALA A 223 0.26 -10.27 12.04
C ALA A 223 1.51 -10.08 12.90
N ASP A 224 1.64 -8.90 13.50
CA ASP A 224 2.77 -8.56 14.37
C ASP A 224 2.73 -9.34 15.70
N ASN A 225 3.87 -9.93 16.06
CA ASN A 225 4.04 -10.62 17.33
C ASN A 225 4.03 -9.64 18.53
N ALA A 226 4.40 -8.38 18.32
CA ALA A 226 4.35 -7.35 19.35
C ALA A 226 2.95 -6.71 19.53
N GLY A 227 1.93 -7.24 18.85
CA GLY A 227 0.53 -6.83 19.03
C GLY A 227 0.19 -5.50 18.35
N GLN A 228 0.99 -5.04 17.38
CA GLN A 228 0.75 -3.79 16.65
C GLN A 228 -0.22 -3.94 15.46
N GLY A 229 -0.84 -5.11 15.32
CA GLY A 229 -1.82 -5.42 14.28
C GLY A 229 -1.18 -6.03 13.03
N LEU A 230 -1.82 -5.84 11.88
CA LEU A 230 -1.27 -6.27 10.59
C LEU A 230 -0.26 -5.25 10.08
N LEU A 231 0.85 -5.75 9.53
CA LEU A 231 1.92 -4.94 9.00
C LEU A 231 2.49 -5.54 7.70
N ILE A 232 3.23 -4.72 6.98
CA ILE A 232 4.17 -5.15 5.92
C ILE A 232 5.57 -4.69 6.31
N THR A 233 6.59 -5.42 5.87
CA THR A 233 7.97 -5.14 6.29
C THR A 233 8.87 -5.03 5.07
N ALA A 234 9.67 -3.97 5.00
CA ALA A 234 10.74 -3.87 4.03
C ALA A 234 12.06 -4.31 4.67
N ASN A 235 12.73 -5.28 4.07
CA ASN A 235 13.93 -5.93 4.57
C ASN A 235 15.11 -5.64 3.65
N THR A 236 16.13 -4.94 4.14
CA THR A 236 17.40 -4.76 3.44
C THR A 236 18.45 -5.69 4.02
N PRO A 237 19.07 -6.58 3.22
CA PRO A 237 20.09 -7.48 3.71
C PRO A 237 21.40 -6.75 4.00
N VAL A 238 22.05 -7.14 5.10
CA VAL A 238 23.32 -6.59 5.57
C VAL A 238 24.44 -7.57 5.23
N TYR A 239 25.47 -7.08 4.54
CA TYR A 239 26.67 -7.85 4.21
C TYR A 239 27.93 -7.14 4.73
N VAL A 240 28.80 -7.90 5.39
CA VAL A 240 30.14 -7.45 5.81
C VAL A 240 31.16 -8.40 5.20
N ASN A 241 32.12 -7.88 4.44
CA ASN A 241 33.11 -8.69 3.70
C ASN A 241 32.48 -9.81 2.85
N ASP A 242 31.38 -9.49 2.14
CA ASP A 242 30.57 -10.42 1.34
C ASP A 242 29.85 -11.54 2.12
N GLU A 243 29.93 -11.54 3.44
CA GLU A 243 29.19 -12.46 4.31
C GLU A 243 27.85 -11.83 4.74
N TYR A 244 26.75 -12.57 4.57
CA TYR A 244 25.43 -12.15 5.03
C TYR A 244 25.36 -12.18 6.56
N GLN A 245 25.15 -11.02 7.17
CA GLN A 245 25.11 -10.88 8.63
C GLN A 245 23.69 -10.76 9.19
N GLY A 246 22.70 -10.52 8.33
CA GLY A 246 21.31 -10.35 8.73
C GLY A 246 20.60 -9.28 7.91
N ILE A 247 19.64 -8.58 8.53
CA ILE A 247 18.82 -7.56 7.87
C ILE A 247 18.69 -6.30 8.72
N ILE A 248 18.43 -5.18 8.04
CA ILE A 248 17.70 -4.05 8.61
C ILE A 248 16.28 -4.08 8.06
N ALA A 249 15.29 -4.01 8.94
CA ALA A 249 13.88 -4.07 8.61
C ALA A 249 13.13 -2.84 9.12
N ILE A 250 12.09 -2.43 8.40
CA ILE A 250 11.14 -1.40 8.84
C ILE A 250 9.72 -1.94 8.69
N ASP A 251 8.96 -1.88 9.78
CA ASP A 251 7.59 -2.34 9.84
C ASP A 251 6.65 -1.18 9.56
N LEU A 252 5.73 -1.37 8.61
CA LEU A 252 4.70 -0.40 8.27
C LEU A 252 3.33 -0.91 8.70
N SER A 253 2.60 -0.08 9.46
CA SER A 253 1.24 -0.43 9.90
C SER A 253 0.28 -0.46 8.72
N LEU A 254 -0.36 -1.61 8.51
CA LEU A 254 -1.37 -1.75 7.47
C LEU A 254 -2.60 -0.87 7.76
N ALA A 255 -2.95 -0.68 9.03
CA ALA A 255 -4.02 0.23 9.44
C ALA A 255 -3.74 1.67 9.00
N ARG A 256 -2.50 2.17 9.22
CA ARG A 256 -2.11 3.52 8.78
C ARG A 256 -2.13 3.66 7.26
N LEU A 257 -1.74 2.61 6.52
CA LEU A 257 -1.84 2.58 5.06
C LEU A 257 -3.31 2.61 4.60
N VAL A 258 -4.18 1.81 5.22
CA VAL A 258 -5.62 1.77 4.93
C VAL A 258 -6.26 3.13 5.18
N ASP A 259 -5.95 3.80 6.29
CA ASP A 259 -6.45 5.14 6.59
C ASP A 259 -6.08 6.14 5.48
N GLN A 260 -4.87 6.05 4.92
CA GLN A 260 -4.49 6.88 3.77
C GLN A 260 -5.33 6.56 2.53
N LEU A 261 -5.54 5.27 2.23
CA LEU A 261 -6.31 4.83 1.06
C LEU A 261 -7.79 5.26 1.13
N GLN A 262 -8.36 5.37 2.34
CA GLN A 262 -9.73 5.84 2.52
C GLN A 262 -9.96 7.27 2.00
N HIS A 263 -8.90 8.08 1.90
CA HIS A 263 -8.98 9.46 1.42
C HIS A 263 -8.84 9.57 -0.11
N ILE A 264 -8.49 8.49 -0.82
CA ILE A 264 -8.36 8.47 -2.27
C ILE A 264 -9.70 8.07 -2.89
N GLN A 265 -10.53 9.07 -3.18
CA GLN A 265 -11.87 8.89 -3.75
C GLN A 265 -12.16 9.93 -4.86
N PRO A 266 -11.59 9.77 -6.07
CA PRO A 266 -11.78 10.72 -7.17
C PRO A 266 -13.25 10.84 -7.62
N THR A 267 -14.07 9.81 -7.40
CA THR A 267 -15.53 9.84 -7.66
C THR A 267 -16.31 9.19 -6.53
N PRO A 268 -17.61 9.53 -6.35
CA PRO A 268 -18.50 8.79 -5.45
C PRO A 268 -18.46 7.28 -5.76
N GLY A 269 -18.21 6.47 -4.74
CA GLY A 269 -18.13 5.01 -4.86
C GLY A 269 -16.81 4.45 -5.39
N SER A 270 -15.83 5.29 -5.72
CA SER A 270 -14.46 4.83 -5.96
C SER A 270 -13.77 4.43 -4.65
N TYR A 271 -12.77 3.56 -4.76
CA TYR A 271 -11.95 3.11 -3.64
C TYR A 271 -10.54 2.82 -4.12
N ALA A 272 -9.56 3.03 -3.25
CA ALA A 272 -8.16 2.70 -3.52
C ALA A 272 -7.73 1.42 -2.81
N PHE A 273 -6.74 0.75 -3.40
CA PHE A 273 -6.14 -0.46 -2.88
C PHE A 273 -4.69 -0.57 -3.37
N ILE A 274 -3.89 -1.36 -2.67
CA ILE A 274 -2.50 -1.68 -2.98
C ILE A 274 -2.41 -3.18 -3.24
N VAL A 275 -1.68 -3.55 -4.29
CA VAL A 275 -1.34 -4.94 -4.60
C VAL A 275 0.17 -5.11 -4.66
N ASP A 276 0.64 -6.33 -4.40
CA ASP A 276 2.04 -6.71 -4.63
C ASP A 276 2.32 -6.95 -6.13
N GLU A 277 3.57 -7.29 -6.45
CA GLU A 277 4.01 -7.56 -7.82
C GLU A 277 3.34 -8.78 -8.47
N ASP A 278 2.85 -9.72 -7.66
CA ASP A 278 2.09 -10.89 -8.08
C ASP A 278 0.58 -10.61 -8.23
N GLY A 279 0.14 -9.39 -7.91
CA GLY A 279 -1.25 -8.97 -7.93
C GLY A 279 -2.07 -9.38 -6.70
N ARG A 280 -1.43 -9.84 -5.62
CA ARG A 280 -2.10 -10.14 -4.35
C ARG A 280 -2.46 -8.85 -3.63
N LEU A 281 -3.60 -8.86 -2.92
CA LEU A 281 -4.07 -7.70 -2.18
C LEU A 281 -3.21 -7.46 -0.93
N VAL A 282 -2.62 -6.26 -0.84
CA VAL A 282 -1.86 -5.81 0.33
C VAL A 282 -2.77 -5.03 1.28
N ALA A 283 -3.43 -3.99 0.76
CA ALA A 283 -4.30 -3.11 1.53
C ALA A 283 -5.46 -2.63 0.67
N ALA A 284 -6.63 -2.40 1.27
CA ALA A 284 -7.77 -1.76 0.59
C ALA A 284 -8.50 -0.81 1.51
N ALA A 285 -9.05 0.28 0.97
CA ALA A 285 -10.05 1.06 1.67
C ALA A 285 -11.26 0.18 2.02
N ALA A 286 -11.85 0.38 3.21
CA ALA A 286 -12.94 -0.46 3.72
C ALA A 286 -14.11 -0.62 2.74
N ALA A 287 -14.52 0.47 2.07
CA ALA A 287 -15.59 0.46 1.06
C ALA A 287 -15.27 -0.38 -0.19
N GLY A 288 -13.99 -0.66 -0.44
CA GLY A 288 -13.51 -1.48 -1.55
C GLY A 288 -13.28 -2.94 -1.19
N LEU A 289 -12.92 -3.22 0.07
CA LEU A 289 -12.52 -4.55 0.52
C LEU A 289 -13.61 -5.59 0.30
N SER A 290 -14.86 -5.32 0.71
CA SER A 290 -15.99 -6.24 0.49
C SER A 290 -16.19 -6.57 -0.99
N ARG A 291 -16.08 -5.57 -1.86
CA ARG A 291 -16.21 -5.72 -3.32
C ARG A 291 -15.08 -6.53 -3.93
N LEU A 292 -13.83 -6.29 -3.49
CA LEU A 292 -12.65 -7.01 -3.96
C LEU A 292 -12.67 -8.48 -3.54
N LEU A 293 -13.20 -8.76 -2.35
CA LEU A 293 -13.33 -10.13 -1.82
C LEU A 293 -14.60 -10.86 -2.33
N GLY A 294 -15.35 -10.25 -3.25
CA GLY A 294 -16.57 -10.83 -3.80
C GLY A 294 -17.72 -10.96 -2.77
N GLN A 295 -17.60 -10.32 -1.60
CA GLN A 295 -18.67 -10.23 -0.64
C GLN A 295 -19.68 -9.19 -1.12
N ARG A 296 -20.90 -9.63 -1.43
CA ARG A 296 -21.97 -8.73 -1.84
C ARG A 296 -22.32 -7.82 -0.67
N ASP A 297 -22.40 -6.51 -0.91
CA ASP A 297 -23.06 -5.52 -0.03
C ASP A 297 -24.49 -6.02 0.24
N THR A 298 -24.71 -6.75 1.33
CA THR A 298 -26.05 -6.95 1.88
C THR A 298 -26.38 -5.65 2.58
N GLY A 299 -27.02 -4.73 1.85
CA GLY A 299 -27.33 -3.38 2.30
C GLY A 299 -28.16 -3.33 3.59
N GLN A 300 -27.49 -3.54 4.72
CA GLN A 300 -28.05 -3.47 6.04
C GLN A 300 -27.32 -2.35 6.76
N ASN A 301 -28.02 -1.23 6.89
CA ASN A 301 -27.71 -0.22 7.89
C ASN A 301 -27.51 -0.95 9.22
N ASP A 302 -26.30 -0.88 9.78
CA ASP A 302 -26.17 -1.06 11.22
C ASP A 302 -25.22 -0.02 11.80
N THR A 303 -25.82 0.72 12.71
CA THR A 303 -25.22 1.68 13.64
C THR A 303 -24.09 1.01 14.41
N GLY A 304 -23.03 1.76 14.66
CA GLY A 304 -21.75 1.28 15.14
C GLY A 304 -21.80 0.24 16.26
N GLN A 305 -21.08 -0.86 16.04
CA GLN A 305 -20.30 -1.59 17.02
C GLN A 305 -19.41 -2.59 16.26
N ALA A 306 -18.12 -2.31 16.18
CA ALA A 306 -17.15 -3.29 15.70
C ALA A 306 -17.07 -4.42 16.75
N SER A 307 -17.47 -5.63 16.38
CA SER A 307 -17.31 -6.81 17.23
C SER A 307 -16.08 -7.60 16.80
N GLN A 308 -15.42 -8.24 17.78
CA GLN A 308 -14.17 -9.01 17.68
C GLN A 308 -14.14 -10.18 16.65
N GLY A 309 -15.20 -10.39 15.86
CA GLY A 309 -15.26 -11.48 14.87
C GLY A 309 -14.65 -11.17 13.50
N ASP A 310 -14.50 -9.89 13.14
CA ASP A 310 -14.05 -9.51 11.78
C ASP A 310 -12.53 -9.64 11.57
N THR A 311 -11.76 -9.78 12.65
CA THR A 311 -10.31 -9.97 12.60
C THR A 311 -9.89 -11.41 12.27
N GLU A 312 -10.73 -12.42 12.53
CA GLU A 312 -10.39 -13.83 12.25
C GLU A 312 -10.52 -14.21 10.76
N ASN A 313 -11.21 -13.39 9.96
CA ASN A 313 -11.47 -13.73 8.55
C ASN A 313 -10.39 -13.20 7.58
N LEU A 314 -9.46 -12.36 8.07
CA LEU A 314 -8.37 -11.82 7.25
C LEU A 314 -7.21 -12.83 7.10
N THR A 315 -6.97 -13.68 8.09
CA THR A 315 -5.91 -14.71 8.05
C THR A 315 -6.18 -15.82 7.05
N ASN A 316 -7.44 -16.15 6.75
CA ASN A 316 -7.78 -17.20 5.78
C ASN A 316 -7.76 -16.73 4.31
N ILE A 317 -7.79 -15.42 4.06
CA ILE A 317 -7.86 -14.84 2.71
C ILE A 317 -6.46 -14.46 2.19
N LEU A 318 -5.48 -14.27 3.08
CA LEU A 318 -4.12 -13.89 2.70
C LEU A 318 -3.22 -15.05 2.23
N GLY A 319 -3.70 -16.29 2.27
CA GLY A 319 -3.01 -17.45 1.68
C GLY A 319 -1.75 -17.87 2.44
N THR A 320 -1.73 -19.13 2.86
CA THR A 320 -0.53 -19.86 3.29
C THR A 320 0.56 -19.89 2.23
#